data_AF-A0AA43FFL5-F1
#
_entry.id   AF-A0AA43FFL5-F1
#
_cell.length_a   1.000
_cell.length_b   1.000
_cell.length_c   1.000
_cell.angle_alpha   90.00
_cell.angle_beta   90.00
_cell.angle_gamma   90.00
#
_symmetry.space_group_name_H-M   'P 1'
#
loop_
_entity.id
_entity.type
_entity.pdbx_description
1 polymer ?
#
loop_
_entity_poly.entity_id
_entity_poly.type
_entity_poly.pdbx_seq_one_letter_code
_entity_poly.pdbx_strand_id
1 'polypeptide(L)' 'LLRHAEIAAAKLPTATGDDVFFYQGKIASARFFVRDALPKVAIRRAAAEAENGELMSLPDEAF' A
#
# COMPACT_ATOMS: atom_id res chain seq x y z
N LEU A 1 2.13 -6.72 -5.82
CA LEU A 1 2.58 -5.52 -6.57
C LEU A 1 4.10 -5.48 -6.72
N LEU A 2 4.88 -5.47 -5.62
CA LEU A 2 6.35 -5.47 -5.67
C LEU A 2 6.94 -6.62 -6.51
N ARG A 3 6.47 -7.85 -6.32
CA ARG A 3 6.90 -9.00 -7.13
C ARG A 3 6.60 -8.83 -8.63
N HIS A 4 5.48 -8.19 -8.97
CA HIS A 4 5.15 -7.91 -10.37
C HIS A 4 6.03 -6.82 -10.95
N ALA A 5 6.39 -5.79 -10.17
CA ALA A 5 7.29 -4.73 -10.60
C ALA A 5 8.73 -5.25 -10.79
N GLU A 6 9.19 -6.18 -9.96
CA GLU A 6 10.48 -6.85 -10.12
C GLU A 6 10.54 -7.63 -11.45
N ILE A 7 9.52 -8.47 -11.72
CA ILE A 7 9.43 -9.22 -12.98
C ILE A 7 9.31 -8.27 -14.17
N ALA A 8 8.52 -7.20 -14.05
CA ALA A 8 8.36 -6.20 -15.09
C ALA A 8 9.68 -5.46 -15.38
N ALA A 9 10.45 -5.11 -14.35
CA ALA A 9 11.75 -4.47 -14.51
C ALA A 9 12.76 -5.39 -15.22
N ALA A 10 12.73 -6.69 -14.94
CA ALA A 10 13.59 -7.67 -15.61
C ALA A 10 13.20 -7.90 -17.09
N LYS A 11 11.90 -7.81 -17.43
CA LYS A 11 11.40 -8.03 -18.80
C LYS A 11 11.40 -6.78 -19.68
N LEU A 12 11.39 -5.59 -19.09
CA LEU A 12 11.33 -4.31 -19.81
C LEU A 12 12.47 -4.12 -20.85
N PRO A 13 13.73 -4.53 -20.61
CA PRO A 13 14.81 -4.31 -21.58
C PRO A 13 14.63 -5.06 -22.92
N THR A 14 13.88 -6.16 -22.91
CA THR A 14 13.59 -6.97 -24.10
C THR A 14 12.15 -6.84 -24.57
N ALA A 15 11.35 -5.96 -23.96
CA ALA A 15 9.95 -5.79 -24.30
C ALA A 15 9.79 -4.92 -25.55
N THR A 16 8.76 -5.22 -26.34
CA THR A 16 8.45 -4.52 -27.60
C THR A 16 6.96 -4.23 -27.69
N GLY A 17 6.59 -3.13 -28.36
CA GLY A 17 5.17 -2.77 -28.53
C GLY A 17 4.48 -2.50 -27.20
N ASP A 18 3.24 -2.96 -27.09
CA ASP A 18 2.35 -2.66 -25.94
C ASP A 18 2.87 -3.21 -24.59
N ASP A 19 3.71 -4.24 -24.62
CA ASP A 19 4.32 -4.83 -23.43
C ASP A 19 5.20 -3.81 -22.68
N VAL A 20 5.82 -2.86 -23.38
CA VAL A 20 6.63 -1.79 -22.76
C VAL A 20 5.75 -0.94 -21.84
N PHE A 21 4.58 -0.49 -22.33
CA PHE A 21 3.65 0.31 -21.54
C PHE A 21 3.07 -0.48 -20.38
N PHE A 22 2.76 -1.76 -20.59
CA PHE A 22 2.27 -2.64 -19.53
C PHE A 22 3.29 -2.80 -18.39
N TYR A 23 4.55 -3.13 -18.70
CA TYR A 23 5.59 -3.29 -17.69
C TYR A 23 5.92 -1.98 -16.96
N GLN A 24 5.96 -0.86 -17.67
CA GLN A 24 6.10 0.46 -17.04
C GLN A 24 4.95 0.75 -16.07
N GLY A 25 3.70 0.43 -16.44
CA GLY A 25 2.55 0.56 -15.56
C GLY A 25 2.63 -0.29 -14.29
N LYS A 26 3.15 -1.53 -14.39
CA LYS A 26 3.38 -2.40 -13.22
C LYS A 26 4.42 -1.81 -12.26
N ILE A 27 5.50 -1.23 -12.80
CA ILE A 27 6.52 -0.57 -11.98
C ILE A 27 5.95 0.70 -11.32
N ALA A 28 5.24 1.54 -12.08
CA ALA A 28 4.65 2.77 -11.56
C ALA A 28 3.62 2.51 -10.46
N SER A 29 2.73 1.52 -10.64
CA SER A 29 1.74 1.15 -9.64
C SER A 29 2.37 0.63 -8.35
N ALA A 30 3.45 -0.16 -8.43
CA ALA A 30 4.17 -0.60 -7.24
C ALA A 30 4.82 0.59 -6.51
N ARG A 31 5.46 1.53 -7.22
CA ARG A 31 6.03 2.74 -6.61
C ARG A 31 4.95 3.58 -5.91
N PHE A 32 3.80 3.78 -6.56
CA PHE A 32 2.68 4.48 -5.95
C PHE A 32 2.20 3.79 -4.66
N PHE A 33 2.00 2.47 -4.71
CA PHE A 33 1.55 1.70 -3.55
C PHE A 33 2.52 1.80 -2.36
N VAL A 34 3.84 1.70 -2.62
CA VAL A 34 4.88 1.85 -1.59
C VAL A 34 4.88 3.24 -0.97
N ARG A 35 4.69 4.28 -1.79
CA ARG A 35 4.72 5.67 -1.31
C ARG A 35 3.43 6.09 -0.58
N ASP A 36 2.27 5.67 -1.08
CA ASP A 36 0.98 6.21 -0.62
C ASP A 36 0.21 5.25 0.28
N ALA A 37 0.16 3.96 -0.08
CA ALA A 37 -0.69 3.00 0.61
C ALA A 37 0.02 2.34 1.81
N LEU A 38 1.28 1.93 1.63
CA LEU A 38 2.06 1.19 2.63
C LEU A 38 2.28 1.95 3.96
N PRO A 39 2.60 3.26 3.98
CA PRO A 39 2.81 4.00 5.23
C PRO A 39 1.59 4.00 6.16
N LYS A 40 0.38 3.87 5.60
CA LYS A 40 -0.87 3.85 6.37
C LYS A 40 -0.96 2.65 7.31
N VAL A 41 -0.21 1.57 7.06
CA VAL A 41 -0.17 0.40 7.95
C VAL A 41 0.49 0.74 9.28
N ALA A 42 1.60 1.49 9.26
CA ALA A 42 2.30 1.88 10.48
C ALA A 42 1.41 2.78 11.37
N ILE A 43 0.68 3.72 10.75
CA ILE A 43 -0.26 4.60 11.45
C ILE A 43 -1.38 3.78 12.09
N ARG A 44 -2.00 2.86 11.34
CA ARG A 44 -3.08 2.01 11.87
C ARG A 44 -2.59 1.10 12.99
N ARG A 45 -1.39 0.54 12.88
CA ARG A 45 -0.78 -0.27 13.94
C ARG A 45 -0.60 0.56 15.20
N ALA A 46 0.03 1.74 15.09
CA ALA A 46 0.25 2.61 16.23
C ALA A 46 -1.05 3.05 16.90
N ALA A 47 -2.10 3.36 16.12
CA ALA A 47 -3.42 3.69 16.67
C ALA A 47 -4.03 2.51 17.43
N ALA A 48 -3.95 1.29 16.88
CA ALA A 48 -4.45 0.09 17.55
C ALA A 48 -3.65 -0.26 18.82
N GLU A 49 -2.32 -0.04 18.81
CA GLU A 49 -1.44 -0.25 19.97
C GLU A 49 -1.69 0.79 21.08
N ALA A 50 -2.16 2.00 20.72
CA ALA A 50 -2.45 3.07 21.66
C ALA A 50 -3.88 3.02 22.24
N GLU A 51 -4.77 2.20 21.67
CA GLU A 51 -6.14 2.04 22.14
C GLU A 51 -6.17 1.49 23.56
N ASN A 52 -6.86 2.19 24.47
CA ASN A 52 -6.90 1.88 25.90
C ASN A 52 -8.32 1.60 26.42
N GLY A 53 -9.33 1.61 25.56
CA GLY A 53 -10.70 1.25 25.92
C GLY A 53 -11.44 2.32 26.71
N GLU A 54 -10.92 3.56 26.81
CA GLU A 54 -11.60 4.67 27.50
C GLU A 54 -13.03 4.88 27.00
N LEU A 55 -13.27 4.70 25.70
CA LEU A 55 -14.60 4.81 25.11
C LEU A 55 -15.63 3.88 25.78
N MET A 56 -15.22 2.69 26.21
CA MET A 56 -16.10 1.68 26.84
C MET A 56 -16.45 2.00 28.30
N SER A 57 -15.82 3.03 28.87
CA SER A 57 -16.10 3.50 30.24
C SER A 57 -17.11 4.65 30.29
N LEU A 58 -17.48 5.20 29.13
CA LEU A 58 -18.48 6.26 29.04
C LEU A 58 -19.88 5.70 29.29
N PRO A 59 -20.74 6.41 30.05
CA PRO A 59 -22.15 6.05 30.16
C PRO A 59 -22.84 6.08 28.80
N ASP A 60 -23.79 5.17 28.60
CA ASP A 60 -24.57 5.07 27.37
C ASP A 60 -25.31 6.39 27.07
N GLU A 61 -25.69 7.15 28.11
CA GLU A 61 -26.36 8.45 27.98
C GLU A 61 -25.50 9.54 27.33
N ALA A 62 -24.20 9.30 27.12
CA ALA A 62 -23.29 10.23 26.44
C ALA A 62 -23.29 10.09 24.89
N PHE A 63 -24.05 9.12 24.33
CA PHE A 63 -24.16 8.83 22.90
C PHE A 63 -25.61 8.87 22.41
#